data_AF-A0A285VBP5-F1
#
_entry.id   AF-A0A285VBP5-F1
#
_cell.length_a   1.000
_cell.length_b   1.000
_cell.length_c   1.000
_cell.angle_alpha   90.00
_cell.angle_beta   90.00
_cell.angle_gamma   90.00
#
_symmetry.space_group_name_H-M   'P 1'
#
loop_
_entity.id
_entity.type
_entity.pdbx_description
1 polymer ?
#
loop_
_entity_poly.entity_id
_entity_poly.type
_entity_poly.pdbx_seq_one_letter_code
_entity_poly.pdbx_strand_id
1 'polypeptide(L)'
;MNSPPGRVLAVVVGILVLLAVVAGVLSATRGEGDLPAGSPEAAVQDYVSRVYDRDLEGAAAVLDPEGGCTVEDLERNVHEPDGRVVLRSSEVDGDTALVRVELVHGEDGPLGSGEWAQEESFTLERSQDRWVITGEPWPVFGCAGPEGEKP
;
A
#
# COMPACT_ATOMS: atom_id res chain seq x y z
N MET A 1 42.64 -29.83 20.82
CA MET A 1 42.56 -28.38 20.54
C MET A 1 41.29 -27.86 21.19
N ASN A 2 41.34 -27.47 22.47
CA ASN A 2 40.17 -26.93 23.17
C ASN A 2 40.27 -25.40 23.15
N SER A 3 39.46 -24.75 22.32
CA SER A 3 39.22 -23.31 22.51
C SER A 3 38.63 -23.11 23.91
N PRO A 4 39.11 -22.14 24.71
CA PRO A 4 38.53 -21.94 26.04
C PRO A 4 37.04 -21.63 25.87
N PRO A 5 36.16 -22.18 26.71
CA PRO A 5 34.71 -22.10 26.52
C PRO A 5 34.22 -20.65 26.36
N GLY A 6 34.85 -19.69 27.05
CA GLY A 6 34.55 -18.26 26.89
C GLY A 6 34.87 -17.68 25.50
N ARG A 7 35.85 -18.24 24.78
CA ARG A 7 36.22 -17.81 23.43
C ARG A 7 35.24 -18.34 22.38
N VAL A 8 34.78 -19.57 22.56
CA VAL A 8 33.71 -20.14 21.72
C VAL A 8 32.40 -19.36 21.96
N LEU A 9 32.07 -19.09 23.22
CA LEU A 9 30.87 -18.32 23.56
C LEU A 9 30.92 -16.91 22.97
N ALA A 10 32.06 -16.21 23.08
CA ALA A 10 32.24 -14.88 22.52
C ALA A 10 32.10 -14.86 20.99
N VAL A 11 32.62 -15.88 20.30
CA VAL A 11 32.47 -16.02 18.85
C VAL A 11 31.01 -16.25 18.47
N VAL A 12 30.31 -17.14 19.17
CA VAL A 12 28.89 -17.42 18.92
C VAL A 12 28.03 -16.18 19.16
N VAL A 13 28.24 -15.46 20.27
CA VAL A 13 27.52 -14.22 20.58
C VAL A 13 27.80 -13.16 19.52
N GLY A 14 29.06 -13.00 19.09
CA GLY A 14 29.41 -12.06 18.03
C GLY A 14 28.70 -12.36 16.71
N ILE A 15 28.62 -13.64 16.33
CA ILE A 15 27.88 -14.07 15.14
C ILE A 15 26.38 -13.77 15.29
N LEU A 16 25.77 -14.07 16.44
CA LEU A 16 24.35 -13.81 16.67
C LEU A 16 24.02 -12.31 16.62
N VAL A 17 24.86 -11.46 17.23
CA VAL A 17 24.69 -10.00 17.16
C VAL A 17 24.83 -9.51 15.73
N LEU A 18 25.83 -10.00 14.98
CA LEU A 18 26.00 -9.66 13.57
C LEU A 18 24.77 -10.05 12.75
N LEU A 19 24.26 -11.28 12.93
CA LEU A 19 23.07 -11.76 12.24
C LEU A 19 21.83 -10.94 12.60
N ALA A 20 21.66 -10.55 13.86
CA ALA A 20 20.56 -9.69 14.29
C ALA A 20 20.63 -8.29 13.66
N VAL A 21 21.83 -7.70 13.56
CA VAL A 21 22.02 -6.41 12.88
C VAL A 21 21.69 -6.53 11.40
N VAL A 22 22.20 -7.58 10.72
CA VAL A 22 21.92 -7.81 9.30
C VAL A 22 20.42 -8.03 9.09
N ALA A 23 19.77 -8.83 9.92
CA ALA A 23 18.33 -9.05 9.84
C ALA A 23 17.54 -7.75 10.09
N GLY A 24 17.94 -6.94 11.07
CA GLY A 24 17.32 -5.64 11.34
C GLY A 24 17.45 -4.67 10.17
N VAL A 25 18.64 -4.56 9.58
CA VAL A 25 18.87 -3.73 8.38
C VAL A 25 18.04 -4.25 7.21
N LEU A 26 18.11 -5.55 6.91
CA LEU A 26 17.35 -6.15 5.81
C LEU A 26 15.84 -6.01 6.00
N SER A 27 15.35 -6.09 7.23
CA SER A 27 13.94 -5.89 7.55
C SER A 27 13.54 -4.43 7.40
N ALA A 28 14.39 -3.49 7.78
CA ALA A 28 14.13 -2.06 7.63
C ALA A 28 14.25 -1.59 6.17
N THR A 29 15.05 -2.27 5.34
CA THR A 29 15.19 -1.97 3.91
C THR A 29 14.27 -2.77 3.01
N ARG A 30 13.61 -3.81 3.52
CA ARG A 30 12.61 -4.58 2.77
C ARG A 30 11.31 -3.76 2.81
N GLY A 31 11.17 -2.84 1.85
CA GLY A 31 9.92 -2.11 1.62
C GLY A 31 8.77 -3.10 1.47
N GLU A 32 7.57 -2.69 1.91
CA GLU A 32 6.35 -3.50 1.88
C GLU A 32 6.24 -4.29 0.56
N GLY A 33 6.38 -5.62 0.65
CA GLY A 33 6.31 -6.59 -0.44
C GLY A 33 6.75 -6.11 -1.81
N ASP A 34 8.01 -6.34 -2.22
CA ASP A 34 8.62 -5.99 -3.51
C ASP A 34 7.67 -6.20 -4.72
N LEU A 35 6.82 -5.20 -5.01
CA LEU A 35 5.93 -5.19 -6.17
C LEU A 35 6.77 -4.73 -7.38
N PRO A 36 6.59 -5.34 -8.57
CA PRO A 36 7.37 -4.94 -9.73
C PRO A 36 7.17 -3.45 -10.04
N ALA A 37 8.28 -2.70 -10.16
CA ALA A 37 8.19 -1.29 -10.48
C ALA A 37 7.43 -1.06 -11.80
N GLY A 38 6.48 -0.12 -11.79
CA GLY A 38 5.63 0.18 -12.95
C GLY A 38 4.50 -0.83 -13.20
N SER A 39 4.24 -1.74 -12.25
CA SER A 39 3.07 -2.61 -12.28
C SER A 39 1.81 -1.88 -11.76
N PRO A 40 0.60 -2.36 -12.10
CA PRO A 40 -0.63 -1.77 -11.59
C PRO A 40 -0.75 -1.94 -10.06
N GLU A 41 -0.23 -3.03 -9.50
CA GLU A 41 -0.23 -3.26 -8.06
C GLU A 41 0.65 -2.25 -7.33
N ALA A 42 1.81 -1.90 -7.90
CA ALA A 42 2.68 -0.87 -7.35
C ALA A 42 2.02 0.53 -7.38
N ALA A 43 1.20 0.81 -8.40
CA ALA A 43 0.43 2.06 -8.46
C ALA A 43 -0.68 2.12 -7.40
N VAL A 44 -1.40 1.03 -7.18
CA VAL A 44 -2.41 0.94 -6.10
C VAL A 44 -1.74 1.05 -4.73
N GLN A 45 -0.59 0.38 -4.53
CA GLN A 45 0.17 0.51 -3.29
C GLN A 45 0.58 1.97 -3.03
N ASP A 46 1.16 2.65 -4.02
CA ASP A 46 1.55 4.07 -3.90
C ASP A 46 0.34 4.95 -3.57
N TYR A 47 -0.79 4.76 -4.25
CA TYR A 47 -2.02 5.50 -3.98
C TYR A 47 -2.53 5.29 -2.54
N VAL A 48 -2.69 4.04 -2.10
CA VAL A 48 -3.25 3.77 -0.77
C VAL A 48 -2.29 4.21 0.35
N SER A 49 -0.98 4.00 0.18
CA SER A 49 0.02 4.49 1.14
C SER A 49 -0.06 6.00 1.30
N ARG A 50 -0.20 6.76 0.20
CA ARG A 50 -0.37 8.22 0.26
C ARG A 50 -1.67 8.64 0.93
N VAL A 51 -2.77 7.93 0.71
CA VAL A 51 -4.03 8.17 1.42
C VAL A 51 -3.83 7.97 2.94
N TYR A 52 -3.13 6.90 3.32
CA TYR A 52 -2.84 6.59 4.73
C TYR A 52 -1.90 7.64 5.36
N ASP A 53 -0.88 8.08 4.62
CA ASP A 53 0.05 9.13 5.03
C ASP A 53 -0.55 10.55 4.98
N ARG A 54 -1.82 10.68 4.55
CA ARG A 54 -2.53 11.96 4.31
C ARG A 54 -1.86 12.84 3.26
N ASP A 55 -1.01 12.28 2.39
CA ASP A 55 -0.49 12.92 1.18
C ASP A 55 -1.55 12.87 0.06
N LEU A 56 -2.64 13.62 0.23
CA LEU A 56 -3.77 13.58 -0.68
C LEU A 56 -3.46 14.18 -2.05
N GLU A 57 -2.54 15.16 -2.11
CA GLU A 57 -2.03 15.71 -3.36
C GLU A 57 -1.27 14.66 -4.15
N GLY A 58 -0.40 13.90 -3.48
CA GLY A 58 0.29 12.78 -4.09
C GLY A 58 -0.67 11.66 -4.52
N ALA A 59 -1.66 11.33 -3.69
CA ALA A 59 -2.67 10.32 -4.03
C ALA A 59 -3.47 10.73 -5.27
N ALA A 60 -3.90 11.99 -5.35
CA ALA A 60 -4.58 12.55 -6.52
C ALA A 60 -3.70 12.49 -7.78
N ALA A 61 -2.38 12.60 -7.65
CA ALA A 61 -1.46 12.48 -8.79
C ALA A 61 -1.36 11.06 -9.39
N VAL A 62 -1.88 10.04 -8.71
CA VAL A 62 -1.99 8.65 -9.21
C VAL A 62 -3.32 8.41 -9.93
N LEU A 63 -4.31 9.28 -9.72
CA LEU A 63 -5.59 9.22 -10.41
C LEU A 63 -5.43 9.58 -11.90
N ASP A 64 -6.37 9.14 -12.71
CA ASP A 64 -6.48 9.54 -14.10
C ASP A 64 -6.72 11.05 -14.21
N PRO A 65 -5.82 11.82 -14.86
CA PRO A 65 -6.00 13.26 -15.03
C PRO A 65 -7.19 13.63 -15.91
N GLU A 66 -7.69 12.71 -16.75
CA GLU A 66 -8.92 12.90 -17.52
C GLU A 66 -10.17 12.44 -16.76
N GLY A 67 -9.99 11.87 -15.56
CA GLY A 67 -11.04 11.44 -14.66
C GLY A 67 -11.77 12.59 -13.94
N GLY A 68 -12.86 12.24 -13.26
CA GLY A 68 -13.70 13.20 -12.53
C GLY A 68 -13.31 13.44 -11.07
N CYS A 69 -12.34 12.69 -10.53
CA CYS A 69 -11.98 12.70 -9.12
C CYS A 69 -10.83 13.67 -8.84
N THR A 70 -10.96 14.45 -7.79
CA THR A 70 -10.02 15.51 -7.42
C THR A 70 -9.45 15.30 -6.02
N VAL A 71 -8.43 16.08 -5.67
CA VAL A 71 -7.90 16.10 -4.29
C VAL A 71 -9.00 16.50 -3.29
N GLU A 72 -9.90 17.41 -3.67
CA GLU A 72 -11.02 17.83 -2.83
C GLU A 72 -12.02 16.69 -2.57
N ASP A 73 -12.16 15.73 -3.49
CA ASP A 73 -12.98 14.54 -3.28
C ASP A 73 -12.33 13.60 -2.27
N LEU A 74 -11.00 13.44 -2.32
CA LEU A 74 -10.26 12.67 -1.32
C LEU A 74 -10.38 13.33 0.06
N GLU A 75 -10.17 14.64 0.17
CA GLU A 75 -10.29 15.39 1.42
C GLU A 75 -11.66 15.23 2.08
N ARG A 76 -12.73 15.21 1.28
CA ARG A 76 -14.11 15.05 1.78
C ARG A 76 -14.38 13.65 2.35
N ASN A 77 -13.74 12.62 1.82
CA ASN A 77 -14.07 11.22 2.14
C ASN A 77 -13.05 10.53 3.06
N VAL A 78 -11.83 11.06 3.20
CA VAL A 78 -10.81 10.48 4.08
C VAL A 78 -11.09 10.86 5.54
N HIS A 79 -11.73 9.95 6.28
CA HIS A 79 -12.03 10.18 7.70
C HIS A 79 -10.89 9.75 8.62
N GLU A 80 -10.45 8.49 8.60
CA GLU A 80 -9.33 7.95 9.39
C GLU A 80 -8.72 6.75 8.63
N PRO A 81 -7.63 6.94 7.86
CA PRO A 81 -7.01 5.83 7.15
C PRO A 81 -6.00 5.15 8.09
N ASP A 82 -6.47 4.20 8.88
CA ASP A 82 -5.64 3.32 9.67
C ASP A 82 -5.90 1.86 9.29
N GLY A 83 -4.83 1.05 9.27
CA GLY A 83 -4.93 -0.36 8.97
C GLY A 83 -3.75 -0.94 8.21
N ARG A 84 -3.98 -2.14 7.68
CA ARG A 84 -3.06 -2.88 6.82
C ARG A 84 -3.73 -3.16 5.49
N VAL A 85 -2.98 -3.04 4.41
CA VAL A 85 -3.45 -3.37 3.05
C VAL A 85 -2.87 -4.72 2.63
N VAL A 86 -3.73 -5.61 2.11
CA VAL A 86 -3.33 -6.93 1.62
C VAL A 86 -3.73 -7.07 0.16
N LEU A 87 -2.77 -7.27 -0.75
CA LEU A 87 -3.08 -7.59 -2.14
C LEU A 87 -3.78 -8.96 -2.23
N ARG A 88 -4.95 -9.00 -2.87
CA ARG A 88 -5.73 -10.23 -3.09
C ARG A 88 -5.54 -10.80 -4.48
N SER A 89 -5.69 -9.96 -5.51
CA SER A 89 -5.50 -10.37 -6.90
C SER A 89 -5.12 -9.17 -7.77
N SER A 90 -4.45 -9.45 -8.89
CA SER A 90 -4.27 -8.50 -9.98
C SER A 90 -4.52 -9.22 -11.30
N GLU A 91 -5.36 -8.60 -12.13
CA GLU A 91 -5.72 -9.08 -13.46
C GLU A 91 -5.35 -7.97 -14.44
N VAL A 92 -4.54 -8.29 -15.44
CA VAL A 92 -4.07 -7.33 -16.45
C VAL A 92 -4.52 -7.79 -17.83
N ASP A 93 -5.26 -6.94 -18.53
CA ASP A 93 -5.71 -7.14 -19.91
C ASP A 93 -5.27 -5.95 -20.77
N GLY A 94 -4.13 -6.13 -21.46
CA GLY A 94 -3.52 -5.10 -22.29
C GLY A 94 -3.17 -3.84 -21.50
N ASP A 95 -3.89 -2.75 -21.82
CA ASP A 95 -3.73 -1.43 -21.22
C ASP A 95 -4.72 -1.17 -20.07
N THR A 96 -5.41 -2.22 -19.60
CA THR A 96 -6.33 -2.16 -18.45
C THR A 96 -5.94 -3.16 -17.37
N ALA A 97 -6.21 -2.82 -16.12
CA ALA A 97 -5.98 -3.72 -15.00
C ALA A 97 -7.07 -3.59 -13.92
N LEU A 98 -7.35 -4.71 -13.25
CA LEU A 98 -8.18 -4.76 -12.06
C LEU A 98 -7.34 -5.30 -10.90
N VAL A 99 -7.13 -4.47 -9.90
CA VAL A 99 -6.38 -4.82 -8.69
C VAL A 99 -7.33 -4.87 -7.52
N ARG A 100 -7.37 -6.00 -6.81
CA ARG A 100 -8.21 -6.21 -5.65
C ARG A 100 -7.34 -6.28 -4.41
N VAL A 101 -7.68 -5.49 -3.42
CA VAL A 101 -7.00 -5.44 -2.13
C VAL A 101 -7.99 -5.66 -1.00
N GLU A 102 -7.48 -6.04 0.14
CA GLU A 102 -8.23 -6.07 1.39
C GLU A 102 -7.65 -5.03 2.33
N LEU A 103 -8.48 -4.07 2.72
CA LEU A 103 -8.19 -3.07 3.73
C LEU A 103 -8.60 -3.64 5.09
N VAL A 104 -7.63 -3.85 5.96
CA VAL A 104 -7.82 -4.45 7.27
C VAL A 104 -7.73 -3.34 8.30
N HIS A 105 -8.83 -3.06 8.98
CA HIS A 105 -8.97 -1.98 9.94
C HIS A 105 -8.96 -2.49 11.38
N GLY A 106 -8.47 -1.66 12.29
CA GLY A 106 -8.37 -1.96 13.72
C GLY A 106 -6.93 -2.27 14.16
N GLU A 107 -6.74 -2.27 15.48
CA GLU A 107 -5.44 -2.44 16.11
C GLU A 107 -5.10 -3.92 16.33
N ASP A 108 -3.90 -4.35 15.92
CA ASP A 108 -3.29 -5.63 16.30
C ASP A 108 -2.99 -5.64 17.82
N GLY A 109 -4.02 -5.86 18.65
CA GLY A 109 -3.93 -5.96 20.10
C GLY A 109 -3.91 -7.42 20.57
N PRO A 110 -3.16 -7.80 21.64
CA PRO A 110 -3.10 -9.18 22.15
C PRO A 110 -4.45 -9.70 22.71
N LEU A 111 -5.45 -8.83 22.80
CA LEU A 111 -6.81 -9.12 23.26
C LEU A 111 -7.85 -9.10 22.13
N GLY A 112 -7.43 -8.88 20.87
CA GLY A 112 -8.29 -8.99 19.69
C GLY A 112 -9.51 -8.08 19.71
N SER A 113 -9.34 -6.79 19.99
CA SER A 113 -10.37 -5.80 19.64
C SER A 113 -10.68 -5.92 18.15
N GLY A 114 -11.96 -6.02 17.80
CA GLY A 114 -12.44 -6.54 16.51
C GLY A 114 -11.80 -5.91 15.28
N GLU A 115 -10.85 -6.64 14.69
CA GLU A 115 -10.38 -6.41 13.33
C GLU A 115 -11.57 -6.64 12.37
N TRP A 116 -11.73 -5.74 11.41
CA TRP A 116 -12.64 -5.95 10.30
C TRP A 116 -11.94 -5.64 9.00
N ALA A 117 -12.29 -6.38 7.97
CA ALA A 117 -11.68 -6.29 6.66
C ALA A 117 -12.72 -5.89 5.63
N GLN A 118 -12.32 -5.03 4.70
CA GLN A 118 -13.09 -4.61 3.54
C GLN A 118 -12.31 -4.95 2.28
N GLU A 119 -12.95 -5.63 1.34
CA GLU A 119 -12.37 -5.83 0.02
C GLU A 119 -12.67 -4.62 -0.87
N GLU A 120 -11.63 -4.06 -1.47
CA GLU A 120 -11.71 -2.93 -2.39
C GLU A 120 -11.11 -3.30 -3.75
N SER A 121 -11.70 -2.77 -4.82
CA SER A 121 -11.28 -3.02 -6.19
C SER A 121 -10.90 -1.72 -6.86
N PHE A 122 -9.71 -1.70 -7.47
CA PHE A 122 -9.16 -0.56 -8.19
C PHE A 122 -9.07 -0.92 -9.67
N THR A 123 -9.73 -0.10 -10.50
CA THR A 123 -9.58 -0.17 -11.95
C THR A 123 -8.47 0.77 -12.36
N LEU A 124 -7.57 0.29 -13.21
CA LEU A 124 -6.47 1.07 -13.73
C LEU A 124 -6.43 1.02 -15.25
N GLU A 125 -6.01 2.13 -15.83
CA GLU A 125 -5.69 2.22 -17.25
C GLU A 125 -4.24 2.67 -17.42
N ARG A 126 -3.64 2.21 -18.52
CA ARG A 126 -2.28 2.58 -18.87
C ARG A 126 -2.32 3.90 -19.64
N SER A 127 -1.92 4.97 -18.97
CA SER A 127 -1.77 6.29 -19.58
C SER A 127 -0.29 6.57 -19.78
N GLN A 128 0.14 6.64 -21.05
CA GLN A 128 1.55 6.76 -21.42
C GLN A 128 2.39 5.60 -20.83
N ASP A 129 3.39 5.90 -20.00
CA ASP A 129 4.28 4.93 -19.37
C ASP A 129 3.92 4.63 -17.90
N ARG A 130 2.70 4.99 -17.46
CA ARG A 130 2.24 4.78 -16.08
C ARG A 130 0.83 4.20 -16.02
N TRP A 131 0.54 3.51 -14.92
CA TRP A 131 -0.82 3.14 -14.55
C TRP A 131 -1.47 4.31 -13.81
N VAL A 132 -2.70 4.62 -14.18
CA VAL A 132 -3.54 5.61 -13.48
C VAL A 132 -4.81 4.93 -13.00
N ILE A 133 -5.29 5.33 -11.84
CA ILE A 133 -6.53 4.80 -11.27
C ILE A 133 -7.72 5.56 -11.86
N THR A 134 -8.68 4.83 -12.42
CA THR A 134 -9.88 5.37 -13.05
C THR A 134 -11.13 5.10 -12.22
N GLY A 135 -12.24 5.75 -12.58
CA GLY A 135 -13.51 5.59 -11.88
C GLY A 135 -13.52 6.29 -10.53
N GLU A 136 -14.17 5.68 -9.53
CA GLU A 136 -14.35 6.22 -8.19
C GLU A 136 -13.64 5.32 -7.18
N PRO A 137 -12.32 5.50 -6.98
CA PRO A 137 -11.55 4.62 -6.12
C PRO A 137 -11.80 4.94 -4.65
N TRP A 138 -11.71 3.92 -3.79
CA TRP A 138 -11.68 4.11 -2.35
C TRP A 138 -10.68 5.21 -1.95
N PRO A 139 -10.99 6.09 -0.98
CA PRO A 139 -12.21 6.12 -0.17
C PRO A 139 -13.34 6.94 -0.80
N VAL A 140 -13.25 7.31 -2.08
CA VAL A 140 -14.23 8.15 -2.76
C VAL A 140 -15.40 7.30 -3.24
N PHE A 141 -16.61 7.64 -2.81
CA PHE A 141 -17.86 6.98 -3.21
C PHE A 141 -18.67 7.78 -4.24
N GLY A 142 -18.11 8.89 -4.70
CA GLY A 142 -18.80 9.92 -5.45
C GLY A 142 -17.80 11.01 -5.80
N CYS A 143 -17.31 10.99 -7.03
CA CYS A 143 -16.49 12.10 -7.50
C CYS A 143 -17.43 13.22 -7.93
N ALA A 144 -17.25 14.41 -7.35
CA ALA A 144 -17.97 15.59 -7.81
C ALA A 144 -17.38 15.97 -9.16
N GLY A 145 -17.79 15.26 -10.21
CA GLY A 145 -17.40 15.54 -11.58
C GLY A 145 -17.59 17.03 -11.89
N PRO A 146 -16.83 17.59 -12.84
CA PRO A 146 -16.89 19.03 -13.13
C PRO A 146 -18.34 19.40 -13.41
N GLU A 147 -18.92 20.18 -12.49
CA GLU A 147 -20.30 20.64 -12.43
C GLU A 147 -21.17 20.28 -13.66
N GLY A 148 -21.96 19.19 -13.60
CA GLY A 148 -23.17 19.15 -14.45
C GLY A 148 -23.66 17.86 -15.10
N GLU A 149 -23.39 16.65 -14.61
CA GLU A 149 -24.24 15.51 -14.99
C GLU A 149 -25.01 15.01 -13.75
N LYS A 150 -26.25 15.50 -13.65
CA LYS A 150 -27.25 15.07 -12.66
C LYS A 150 -28.05 13.93 -13.30
N PRO A 151 -28.42 12.87 -12.56
CA PRO A 151 -29.26 11.79 -13.09
C PRO A 151 -30.66 12.28 -13.53
#